data_AF-A0A6A4URX3-F1
#
_entry.id   AF-A0A6A4URX3-F1
#
_cell.length_a   1.000
_cell.length_b   1.000
_cell.length_c   1.000
_cell.angle_alpha   90.00
_cell.angle_beta   90.00
_cell.angle_gamma   90.00
#
_symmetry.space_group_name_H-M   'P 1'
#
loop_
_entity.id
_entity.type
_entity.pdbx_description
1 polymer ?
#
loop_
_entity_poly.entity_id
_entity_poly.type
_entity_poly.pdbx_seq_one_letter_code
_entity_poly.pdbx_strand_id
1 'polypeptide(L)' 'MMLTDFITKGPDGQTSDVLQNKNFQFIFNNLGDHPETVAEFFIPRILNNTKNDAHLVWLSNMKAGWRLLSSPLKKRKLI' A
#
# COMPACT_ATOMS: atom_id res chain seq x y z
N MET A 1 0.30 1.93 -1.89
CA MET A 1 1.46 1.03 -2.03
C MET A 1 1.03 -0.38 -1.68
N MET A 2 1.65 -1.40 -2.26
CA MET A 2 1.35 -2.80 -1.95
C MET A 2 2.55 -3.46 -1.29
N LEU A 3 2.32 -4.33 -0.30
CA LEU A 3 3.36 -5.20 0.25
C LEU A 3 3.73 -6.25 -0.79
N THR A 4 4.94 -6.13 -1.32
CA THR A 4 5.47 -7.03 -2.34
C THR A 4 6.92 -7.37 -2.01
N ASP A 5 7.37 -8.50 -2.52
CA ASP A 5 8.73 -8.97 -2.32
C ASP A 5 9.79 -7.99 -2.84
N PHE A 6 9.46 -7.16 -3.84
CA PHE A 6 10.33 -6.08 -4.33
C PHE A 6 10.63 -4.99 -3.29
N ILE A 7 9.77 -4.85 -2.28
CA ILE A 7 9.94 -3.86 -1.21
C ILE A 7 10.68 -4.47 -0.03
N THR A 8 10.43 -5.75 0.24
CA THR A 8 10.94 -6.43 1.44
C THR A 8 12.28 -7.13 1.22
N LYS A 9 12.63 -7.47 -0.02
CA LYS A 9 13.86 -8.21 -0.37
C LYS A 9 14.76 -7.38 -1.29
N GLY A 10 16.05 -7.40 -1.02
CA GLY A 10 17.09 -6.87 -1.90
C GLY A 10 17.26 -7.74 -3.15
N PRO A 11 18.00 -7.26 -4.17
CA PRO A 11 18.25 -7.98 -5.43
C PRO A 11 18.93 -9.35 -5.22
N ASP A 12 19.63 -9.51 -4.11
CA ASP A 12 20.34 -10.70 -3.65
C ASP A 12 19.49 -11.62 -2.76
N GLY A 13 18.22 -11.28 -2.54
CA GLY A 13 17.29 -12.05 -1.70
C GLY A 13 17.43 -11.80 -0.20
N GLN A 14 18.35 -10.92 0.23
CA GLN A 14 18.49 -10.52 1.63
C GLN A 14 17.36 -9.56 2.04
N THR A 15 17.09 -9.42 3.34
CA THR A 15 16.12 -8.42 3.82
C THR A 15 16.57 -7.02 3.42
N SER A 16 15.69 -6.25 2.78
CA SER A 16 16.00 -4.89 2.35
C SER A 16 16.37 -4.01 3.55
N ASP A 17 17.48 -3.28 3.46
CA ASP A 17 17.92 -2.28 4.47
C ASP A 17 16.85 -1.23 4.77
N VAL A 18 15.97 -0.99 3.79
CA VAL A 18 14.83 -0.08 3.87
C VAL A 18 13.86 -0.51 4.99
N LEU A 19 13.81 -1.80 5.33
CA LEU A 19 13.01 -2.32 6.45
C LEU A 19 13.58 -1.92 7.81
N GLN A 20 14.83 -1.51 7.94
CA GLN A 20 15.38 -1.03 9.22
C GLN A 20 15.09 0.47 9.46
N ASN A 21 14.64 1.18 8.42
CA ASN A 21 14.34 2.60 8.51
C ASN A 21 12.96 2.84 9.16
N LYS A 22 12.94 3.45 10.35
CA LYS A 22 11.71 3.76 11.10
C LYS A 22 10.74 4.66 10.35
N ASN A 23 11.24 5.62 9.57
CA ASN A 23 10.39 6.52 8.78
C ASN A 23 9.73 5.75 7.64
N PHE A 24 10.47 4.85 6.99
CA PHE A 24 9.91 3.97 5.97
C PHE A 24 8.83 3.05 6.56
N GLN A 25 9.13 2.34 7.66
CA GLN A 25 8.16 1.50 8.34
C GLN A 25 6.89 2.28 8.70
N PHE A 26 7.02 3.50 9.21
CA PHE A 26 5.88 4.36 9.52
C PHE A 26 5.03 4.66 8.28
N ILE A 27 5.66 5.13 7.20
CA ILE A 27 4.94 5.48 5.96
C ILE A 27 4.28 4.22 5.37
N PHE A 28 5.03 3.13 5.30
CA PHE A 28 4.57 1.88 4.73
C PHE A 28 3.42 1.27 5.53
N ASN A 29 3.53 1.23 6.86
CA ASN A 29 2.47 0.69 7.71
C ASN A 29 1.16 1.49 7.60
N ASN A 30 1.25 2.80 7.35
CA ASN A 30 0.06 3.64 7.19
C ASN A 30 -0.53 3.59 5.77
N LEU A 31 0.31 3.66 4.73
CA LEU A 31 -0.12 3.82 3.33
C LEU A 31 -0.09 2.52 2.52
N GLY A 32 0.61 1.50 3.01
CA GLY A 32 0.62 0.16 2.44
C GLY A 32 -0.69 -0.56 2.69
N ASP A 33 -0.96 -1.53 1.82
CA ASP A 33 -1.97 -2.56 1.99
C ASP A 33 -1.47 -3.87 1.37
N HIS A 34 -2.11 -4.96 1.75
CA HIS A 34 -1.87 -6.27 1.16
C HIS A 34 -2.40 -6.35 -0.28
N PRO A 35 -1.70 -7.04 -1.19
CA PRO A 35 -2.10 -7.14 -2.60
C PRO A 35 -3.50 -7.76 -2.75
N GLU A 36 -3.88 -8.70 -1.88
CA GLU A 36 -5.20 -9.35 -1.90
C GLU A 36 -6.32 -8.33 -1.66
N THR A 37 -6.15 -7.45 -0.67
CA THR A 37 -7.11 -6.37 -0.36
C THR A 37 -7.23 -5.36 -1.50
N VAL A 38 -6.11 -5.04 -2.12
CA VAL A 38 -6.07 -4.08 -3.23
C VAL A 38 -6.70 -4.69 -4.49
N ALA A 39 -6.44 -5.97 -4.75
CA ALA A 39 -7.01 -6.72 -5.86
C ALA A 39 -8.54 -6.83 -5.76
N GLU A 40 -9.08 -7.09 -4.56
CA GLU A 40 -10.54 -7.14 -4.32
C GLU A 40 -11.24 -5.83 -4.76
N PHE A 41 -10.59 -4.69 -4.60
CA PHE A 41 -11.11 -3.41 -5.09
C PHE A 41 -10.99 -3.25 -6.60
N PHE A 42 -9.83 -3.59 -7.16
CA PHE A 42 -9.51 -3.28 -8.55
C PHE A 42 -10.13 -4.26 -9.55
N ILE A 43 -10.04 -5.57 -9.30
CA ILE A 43 -10.48 -6.62 -10.24
C ILE A 43 -11.91 -6.37 -10.75
N PRO A 44 -12.94 -6.23 -9.89
CA PRO A 44 -14.30 -6.03 -10.38
C PRO A 44 -14.47 -4.70 -11.13
N ARG A 45 -13.71 -3.65 -10.77
CA ARG A 45 -13.79 -2.33 -11.43
C ARG A 45 -13.13 -2.37 -12.80
N ILE A 46 -12.03 -3.09 -12.94
CA ILE A 46 -11.35 -3.29 -14.23
C ILE A 46 -12.27 -4.08 -15.16
N LEU A 47 -12.83 -5.20 -14.69
CA LEU A 47 -13.68 -6.08 -15.52
C LEU A 47 -14.99 -5.42 -15.97
N ASN A 48 -15.58 -4.56 -15.15
CA ASN A 48 -16.83 -3.86 -15.48
C ASN A 48 -16.60 -2.52 -16.20
N ASN A 49 -15.36 -2.06 -16.36
CA ASN A 49 -15.08 -0.76 -16.95
C ASN A 49 -15.16 -0.82 -18.48
N THR A 50 -16.04 -0.02 -19.06
CA THR A 50 -16.25 0.10 -20.50
C THR A 50 -15.66 1.38 -21.11
N LYS A 51 -15.00 2.20 -20.28
CA LYS A 51 -14.44 3.50 -20.69
C LYS A 51 -12.93 3.41 -20.86
N ASN A 52 -12.40 3.95 -21.95
CA ASN A 52 -10.96 4.12 -22.11
C ASN A 52 -10.43 5.14 -21.09
N ASP A 53 -9.17 4.97 -20.68
CA ASP A 53 -8.44 5.86 -19.75
C ASP A 53 -9.10 6.05 -18.37
N ALA A 54 -9.86 5.06 -17.89
CA ALA A 54 -10.46 5.09 -16.57
C ALA A 54 -9.38 5.04 -15.46
N HIS A 55 -9.31 6.10 -14.65
CA HIS A 55 -8.38 6.17 -13.52
C HIS A 55 -8.98 5.56 -12.25
N LEU A 56 -8.61 4.31 -11.97
CA LEU A 56 -9.02 3.62 -10.75
C LEU A 56 -7.99 3.90 -9.65
N VAL A 57 -8.45 4.43 -8.51
CA VAL A 57 -7.55 4.83 -7.41
C VAL A 57 -8.00 4.18 -6.10
N TRP A 58 -7.22 3.21 -5.60
CA TRP A 58 -7.48 2.56 -4.31
C TRP A 58 -7.19 3.47 -3.11
N LEU A 59 -6.06 4.20 -3.18
CA LEU A 59 -5.59 5.07 -2.12
C LEU A 59 -5.68 6.53 -2.59
N SER A 60 -6.86 7.13 -2.43
CA SER A 60 -7.06 8.55 -2.72
C SER A 60 -6.33 9.44 -1.70
N ASN A 61 -6.08 10.70 -2.06
CA ASN A 61 -5.45 11.68 -1.16
C ASN A 61 -6.20 11.82 0.16
N MET A 62 -7.54 11.80 0.12
CA MET A 62 -8.37 11.83 1.32
C MET A 62 -8.16 10.60 2.21
N LYS A 63 -8.15 9.40 1.61
CA LYS A 63 -7.92 8.14 2.33
C LYS A 63 -6.50 8.08 2.91
N ALA A 64 -5.50 8.55 2.18
CA ALA A 64 -4.12 8.67 2.65
C ALA A 64 -4.01 9.66 3.83
N GLY A 65 -4.60 10.86 3.68
CA GLY A 65 -4.63 11.87 4.74
C GLY A 65 -5.30 11.35 6.01
N TRP A 66 -6.45 10.69 5.88
CA TRP A 66 -7.15 10.08 7.02
C TRP A 66 -6.31 9.01 7.75
N ARG A 67 -5.61 8.15 7.00
CA ARG A 67 -4.73 7.13 7.57
C ARG A 67 -3.55 7.73 8.34
N LEU A 68 -2.97 8.83 7.85
CA LEU A 68 -1.90 9.53 8.55
C LEU A 68 -2.40 10.24 9.81
N LEU A 69 -3.53 10.94 9.73
CA LEU A 69 -4.14 11.64 10.87
C LEU A 69 -4.57 10.68 11.99
N SER A 70 -5.07 9.49 11.64
CA SER A 70 -5.51 8.47 12.61
C SER A 70 -4.40 7.55 13.12
N SER A 71 -3.18 7.65 12.57
CA SER A 71 -2.04 6.80 12.93
C SER A 71 -1.69 6.77 14.43
N PRO A 72 -1.77 7.89 15.18
CA PRO A 72 -1.52 7.87 16.62
C PRO A 72 -2.54 7.06 17.41
N LEU A 73 -3.79 7.02 16.93
CA LEU A 73 -4.91 6.33 17.59
C LEU A 73 -4.96 4.85 17.25
N LYS A 74 -4.64 4.50 16.00
CA LYS A 74 -4.65 3.11 15.52
C LYS A 74 -3.37 2.81 14.76
N LYS A 75 -2.42 2.19 15.46
CA LYS A 75 -1.16 1.74 14.86
C LYS A 75 -1.42 0.51 13.99
N ARG A 76 -1.27 0.70 12.68
CA ARG A 76 -1.22 -0.41 11.71
C ARG A 76 0.18 -1.01 11.73
N LYS A 77 0.29 -2.33 11.56
CA LYS A 77 1.56 -3.03 11.40
C LYS A 77 1.43 -4.01 10.24
N LEU A 78 2.16 -3.73 9.16
CA LEU A 78 2.29 -4.56 7.95
C LEU A 78 3.70 -5.16 7.85
N ILE A 79 4.70 -4.39 8.30
CA ILE A 79 6.11 -4.76 8.48
C ILE A 79 6.57 -4.37 9.89
#